data_AF-A0A419JV38-F1
#
_entry.id   AF-A0A419JV38-F1
#
_cell.length_a   1.000
_cell.length_b   1.000
_cell.length_c   1.000
_cell.angle_alpha   90.00
_cell.angle_beta   90.00
_cell.angle_gamma   90.00
#
_symmetry.space_group_name_H-M   'P 1'
#
loop_
_entity.id
_entity.type
_entity.pdbx_description
1 polymer ?
#
loop_
_entity_poly.entity_id
_entity_poly.type
_entity_poly.pdbx_seq_one_letter_code
_entity_poly.pdbx_strand_id
1 'polypeptide(L)'
;MRVIAADSSAAILNDMFEPISIVAAAAVLVSPPYREPNACLAEPIFIDAANGHEAVVHEAELCRELLGKVKADVVHLDMSLGAVPLEQLSAIQFSSLRISSGAKRHLLKILP
;
A
#
# COMPACT_ATOMS: atom_id res chain seq x y z
N MET A 1 15.96 -1.37 -13.66
CA MET A 1 14.65 -0.89 -13.23
C MET A 1 14.75 -0.51 -11.77
N ARG A 2 14.28 0.68 -11.40
CA ARG A 2 14.22 1.22 -10.05
C ARG A 2 12.76 1.26 -9.63
N VAL A 3 12.43 0.58 -8.55
CA VAL A 3 11.05 0.39 -8.10
C VAL A 3 10.88 1.08 -6.76
N ILE A 4 9.83 1.89 -6.63
CA ILE A 4 9.34 2.29 -5.31
C ILE A 4 8.21 1.34 -4.93
N ALA A 5 8.18 0.88 -3.69
CA ALA A 5 7.07 0.14 -3.13
C ALA A 5 6.85 0.57 -1.69
N ALA A 6 5.63 0.41 -1.18
CA ALA A 6 5.31 0.60 0.22
C ALA A 6 4.49 -0.56 0.76
N ASP A 7 4.62 -0.78 2.06
CA ASP A 7 3.85 -1.76 2.82
C ASP A 7 3.63 -1.20 4.23
N SER A 8 2.53 -1.63 4.86
CA SER A 8 2.17 -1.30 6.23
C SER A 8 2.26 -2.54 7.10
N SER A 9 2.90 -2.40 8.25
CA SER A 9 3.19 -3.56 9.10
C SER A 9 3.28 -3.19 10.57
N ALA A 10 3.44 -4.24 11.38
CA ALA A 10 3.37 -4.27 12.82
C ALA A 10 2.00 -3.83 13.38
N ALA A 11 1.56 -4.53 14.42
CA ALA A 11 0.29 -4.24 15.06
C ALA A 11 0.42 -4.22 16.58
N ILE A 12 -0.28 -3.29 17.21
CA ILE A 12 -0.60 -3.36 18.64
C ILE A 12 -1.65 -4.46 18.78
N LEU A 13 -1.43 -5.39 19.72
CA LEU A 13 -2.35 -6.49 19.99
C LEU A 13 -3.01 -6.34 21.37
N ASN A 14 -4.19 -6.90 21.54
CA ASN A 14 -4.80 -7.08 22.85
C ASN A 14 -4.24 -8.33 23.56
N ASP A 15 -4.70 -8.58 24.80
CA ASP A 15 -4.28 -9.75 25.60
C ASP A 15 -4.65 -11.10 24.96
N MET A 16 -5.53 -11.10 23.96
CA MET A 16 -5.94 -12.26 23.17
C MET A 16 -5.14 -12.42 21.86
N PHE A 17 -4.09 -11.61 21.66
CA PHE A 17 -3.30 -11.54 20.43
C PHE A 17 -4.10 -11.10 19.18
N GLU A 18 -5.21 -10.41 19.37
CA GLU A 18 -5.99 -9.83 18.27
C GLU A 18 -5.44 -8.43 17.92
N PRO A 19 -5.31 -8.09 16.63
CA PRO A 19 -4.80 -6.80 16.22
C PRO A 19 -5.79 -5.68 16.56
N ILE A 20 -5.29 -4.65 17.24
CA ILE A 20 -6.02 -3.42 17.55
C ILE A 20 -5.70 -2.34 16.53
N SER A 21 -4.40 -2.15 16.22
CA SER A 21 -3.98 -1.07 15.35
C SER A 21 -2.71 -1.39 14.58
N ILE A 22 -2.68 -1.03 13.29
CA ILE A 22 -1.49 -1.05 12.43
C ILE A 22 -0.66 0.21 12.72
N VAL A 23 0.62 0.04 13.04
CA VAL A 23 1.39 1.14 13.64
C VAL A 23 2.23 1.95 12.66
N ALA A 24 2.71 1.35 11.57
CA ALA A 24 3.63 2.02 10.67
C ALA A 24 3.45 1.60 9.21
N ALA A 25 3.79 2.52 8.32
CA ALA A 25 4.01 2.25 6.91
C ALA A 25 5.42 2.68 6.52
N ALA A 26 5.99 1.99 5.54
CA ALA A 26 7.30 2.32 4.99
C ALA A 26 7.28 2.23 3.46
N ALA A 27 7.89 3.21 2.81
CA ALA A 27 8.18 3.20 1.39
C ALA A 27 9.67 3.03 1.15
N VAL A 28 10.03 2.18 0.20
CA VAL A 28 11.41 1.88 -0.17
C VAL A 28 11.64 2.06 -1.65
N LEU A 29 12.82 2.54 -2.01
CA LEU A 29 13.36 2.45 -3.36
C LEU A 29 14.26 1.22 -3.44
N VAL A 30 14.02 0.35 -4.41
CA VAL A 30 14.82 -0.86 -4.65
C VAL A 30 15.33 -0.85 -6.09
N SER A 31 16.58 -1.25 -6.29
CA SER A 31 17.21 -1.40 -7.61
C SER A 31 18.04 -2.70 -7.66
N PRO A 32 18.53 -3.15 -8.83
CA PRO A 32 19.33 -4.38 -8.92
C PRO A 32 20.46 -4.42 -7.87
N PRO A 33 20.66 -5.53 -7.16
CA PRO A 33 20.09 -6.88 -7.35
C PRO A 33 18.75 -7.13 -6.62
N TYR A 34 18.03 -6.08 -6.22
CA TYR A 34 16.71 -6.14 -5.57
C TYR A 34 16.68 -6.86 -4.22
N ARG A 35 17.72 -6.71 -3.40
CA ARG A 35 17.81 -7.37 -2.09
C ARG A 35 17.66 -6.45 -0.90
N GLU A 36 17.90 -5.15 -1.08
CA GLU A 36 17.87 -4.17 0.00
C GLU A 36 17.41 -2.82 -0.54
N PRO A 37 16.81 -1.96 0.33
CA PRO A 37 16.41 -0.63 -0.06
C PRO A 37 17.64 0.29 -0.26
N ASN A 38 17.63 1.05 -1.35
CA ASN A 38 18.60 2.13 -1.59
C ASN A 38 18.19 3.44 -0.92
N ALA A 39 16.90 3.62 -0.66
CA ALA A 39 16.33 4.73 0.10
C ALA A 39 15.05 4.25 0.79
N CYS A 40 14.70 4.89 1.91
CA CYS A 40 13.55 4.53 2.72
C CYS A 40 12.91 5.79 3.32
N LEU A 41 11.59 5.81 3.42
CA LEU A 41 10.80 6.67 4.28
C LEU A 41 9.89 5.78 5.13
N ALA A 42 9.70 6.14 6.38
CA ALA A 42 8.76 5.47 7.27
C ALA A 42 8.03 6.50 8.10
N GLU A 43 6.75 6.24 8.36
CA GLU A 43 5.92 7.07 9.23
C GLU A 43 5.05 6.21 10.15
N PRO A 44 4.71 6.72 11.34
CA PRO A 44 3.66 6.12 12.16
C PRO A 44 2.27 6.44 11.58
N ILE A 45 1.40 5.45 11.48
CA ILE A 45 0.05 5.60 10.89
C ILE A 45 -1.09 5.32 11.89
N PHE A 46 -0.89 4.45 12.89
CA PHE A 46 -1.86 4.11 13.93
C PHE A 46 -3.31 3.91 13.45
N ILE A 47 -3.49 3.08 12.42
CA ILE A 47 -4.81 2.79 11.82
C ILE A 47 -5.51 1.71 12.63
N ASP A 48 -6.83 1.82 12.82
CA ASP A 48 -7.64 0.75 13.43
C ASP A 48 -7.57 -0.52 12.55
N ALA A 49 -7.23 -1.66 13.14
CA ALA A 49 -7.13 -2.92 12.41
C ALA A 49 -8.45 -3.32 11.69
N ALA A 50 -9.61 -2.89 12.21
CA ALA A 50 -10.91 -3.09 11.55
C ALA A 50 -11.04 -2.29 10.23
N ASN A 51 -10.27 -1.21 10.09
CA ASN A 51 -10.23 -0.35 8.91
C ASN A 51 -8.91 -0.45 8.14
N GLY A 52 -8.22 -1.59 8.19
CA GLY A 52 -6.89 -1.77 7.58
C GLY A 52 -6.77 -1.42 6.08
N HIS A 53 -7.87 -1.36 5.33
CA HIS A 53 -7.90 -0.84 3.95
C HIS A 53 -7.41 0.60 3.82
N GLU A 54 -7.50 1.41 4.87
CA GLU A 54 -6.98 2.80 4.89
C GLU A 54 -5.45 2.84 4.80
N ALA A 55 -4.75 1.76 5.17
CA ALA A 55 -3.29 1.71 5.14
C ALA A 55 -2.73 1.86 3.72
N VAL A 56 -3.46 1.38 2.71
CA VAL A 56 -3.12 1.54 1.28
C VAL A 56 -3.01 3.01 0.88
N VAL A 57 -3.79 3.89 1.51
CA VAL A 57 -3.72 5.34 1.25
C VAL A 57 -2.38 5.89 1.76
N HIS A 58 -2.00 5.56 2.99
CA HIS A 58 -0.71 5.95 3.58
C HIS A 58 0.47 5.39 2.79
N GLU A 59 0.40 4.13 2.36
CA GLU A 59 1.40 3.51 1.50
C GLU A 59 1.58 4.28 0.17
N ALA A 60 0.47 4.66 -0.48
CA ALA A 60 0.51 5.43 -1.72
C ALA A 60 1.05 6.86 -1.50
N GLU A 61 0.70 7.50 -0.39
CA GLU A 61 1.19 8.83 -0.02
C GLU A 61 2.71 8.83 0.26
N LEU A 62 3.21 7.84 1.01
CA LEU A 62 4.63 7.64 1.24
C LEU A 62 5.40 7.37 -0.06
N CYS A 63 4.83 6.57 -0.98
CA CYS A 63 5.41 6.36 -2.31
C CYS A 63 5.54 7.69 -3.07
N ARG A 64 4.50 8.53 -3.04
CA ARG A 64 4.51 9.87 -3.65
C ARG A 64 5.56 10.78 -3.01
N GLU A 65 5.70 10.75 -1.69
CA GLU A 65 6.72 11.53 -0.99
C GLU A 65 8.14 11.08 -1.38
N LEU A 66 8.38 9.77 -1.43
CA LEU A 66 9.67 9.22 -1.82
C LEU A 66 10.01 9.56 -3.28
N LEU A 67 9.03 9.50 -4.20
CA LEU A 67 9.18 9.95 -5.58
C LEU A 67 9.60 11.43 -5.70
N GLY A 68 9.21 12.28 -4.74
CA GLY A 68 9.66 13.67 -4.68
C GLY A 68 11.15 13.83 -4.34
N LYS A 69 11.76 12.80 -3.75
CA LYS A 69 13.17 12.78 -3.29
C LYS A 69 14.08 11.96 -4.20
N VAL A 70 13.55 10.93 -4.85
CA VAL A 70 14.33 10.00 -5.69
C VAL A 70 13.61 9.71 -7.02
N LYS A 71 14.39 9.36 -8.05
CA LYS A 71 13.83 8.88 -9.32
C LYS A 71 13.56 7.38 -9.25
N ALA A 72 12.38 6.97 -9.72
CA ALA A 72 12.01 5.58 -9.92
C ALA A 72 11.39 5.40 -11.31
N ASP A 73 11.45 4.19 -11.85
CA ASP A 73 10.84 3.83 -13.13
C ASP A 73 9.36 3.44 -12.96
N VAL A 74 9.01 2.89 -11.79
CA VAL A 74 7.66 2.41 -11.47
C VAL A 74 7.41 2.44 -9.96
N VAL A 75 6.14 2.59 -9.58
CA VAL A 75 5.65 2.39 -8.20
C VAL A 75 4.82 1.11 -8.16
N HIS A 76 5.09 0.23 -7.20
CA HIS A 76 4.26 -0.92 -6.88
C HIS A 76 3.47 -0.61 -5.60
N LEU A 77 2.15 -0.67 -5.69
CA LEU A 77 1.26 -0.61 -4.53
C LEU A 77 0.97 -2.03 -4.05
N ASP A 78 0.84 -2.23 -2.74
CA ASP A 78 0.56 -3.55 -2.16
C ASP A 78 -0.91 -3.97 -2.35
N MET A 79 -1.29 -4.20 -3.60
CA MET A 79 -2.59 -4.70 -4.00
C MET A 79 -2.45 -5.74 -5.11
N SER A 80 -2.95 -6.94 -4.85
CA SER A 80 -2.92 -8.05 -5.82
C SER A 80 -4.03 -7.95 -6.87
N LEU A 81 -3.94 -6.97 -7.78
CA LEU A 81 -4.94 -6.69 -8.83
C LEU A 81 -4.44 -7.03 -10.25
N GLY A 82 -3.41 -7.86 -10.38
CA GLY A 82 -2.89 -8.30 -11.68
C GLY A 82 -2.08 -7.25 -12.43
N ALA A 83 -1.37 -6.38 -11.70
CA ALA A 83 -0.56 -5.29 -12.24
C ALA A 83 -1.32 -4.30 -13.13
N VAL A 84 -2.63 -4.14 -12.88
CA VAL A 84 -3.44 -3.10 -13.53
C VAL A 84 -2.95 -1.71 -13.08
N PRO A 85 -2.73 -0.78 -14.00
CA PRO A 85 -2.37 0.60 -13.65
C PRO A 85 -3.48 1.26 -12.85
N LEU A 86 -3.09 2.08 -11.86
CA LEU A 86 -4.04 2.77 -10.97
C LEU A 86 -5.01 3.67 -11.75
N GLU A 87 -4.54 4.30 -12.82
CA GLU A 87 -5.32 5.19 -13.69
C GLU A 87 -6.43 4.46 -14.45
N GLN A 88 -6.33 3.13 -14.56
CA GLN A 88 -7.34 2.31 -15.21
C GLN A 88 -8.40 1.83 -14.22
N LEU A 89 -8.07 1.76 -12.92
CA LEU A 89 -9.00 1.33 -11.88
C LEU A 89 -10.17 2.31 -11.75
N SER A 90 -11.35 1.88 -12.20
CA SER A 90 -12.62 2.61 -12.08
C SER A 90 -13.70 1.69 -11.52
N ALA A 91 -14.80 2.27 -11.03
CA ALA A 91 -15.98 1.54 -10.55
C ALA A 91 -16.48 0.47 -11.54
N ILE A 92 -16.42 0.76 -12.84
CA ILE A 92 -16.83 -0.16 -13.90
C ILE A 92 -15.85 -1.33 -14.00
N GLN A 93 -14.54 -1.07 -13.94
CA GLN A 93 -13.53 -2.13 -13.98
C GLN A 93 -13.54 -3.01 -12.73
N PHE A 94 -13.89 -2.48 -11.55
CA PHE A 94 -14.06 -3.31 -10.35
C PHE A 94 -15.10 -4.43 -10.53
N SER A 95 -16.12 -4.22 -11.37
CA SER A 95 -17.12 -5.25 -11.66
C SER A 95 -16.51 -6.49 -12.33
N SER A 96 -15.52 -6.32 -13.22
CA SER A 96 -14.87 -7.40 -13.96
C SER A 96 -13.71 -8.06 -13.21
N LEU A 97 -13.19 -7.42 -12.16
CA LEU A 97 -12.14 -8.01 -11.32
C LEU A 97 -12.65 -9.23 -10.54
N ARG A 98 -11.85 -10.30 -10.54
CA ARG A 98 -12.10 -11.56 -9.82
C ARG A 98 -11.63 -11.47 -8.35
N ILE A 99 -12.18 -10.50 -7.62
CA ILE A 99 -11.92 -10.28 -6.19
C ILE A 99 -13.23 -10.35 -5.38
N SER A 100 -13.12 -10.50 -4.06
CA SER A 100 -14.30 -10.58 -3.19
C SER A 100 -15.12 -9.29 -3.20
N SER A 101 -16.42 -9.39 -2.94
CA SER A 101 -17.30 -8.22 -2.82
C SER A 101 -16.86 -7.26 -1.72
N GLY A 102 -16.32 -7.79 -0.61
CA GLY A 102 -15.72 -7.00 0.46
C GLY A 102 -14.51 -6.18 -0.02
N ALA A 103 -13.59 -6.81 -0.76
CA ALA A 103 -12.44 -6.13 -1.34
C ALA A 103 -12.87 -5.02 -2.32
N LYS A 104 -13.85 -5.29 -3.20
CA LYS A 104 -14.41 -4.25 -4.09
C LYS A 104 -14.95 -3.06 -3.31
N ARG A 105 -15.71 -3.31 -2.23
CA ARG A 105 -16.27 -2.26 -1.37
C ARG A 105 -15.18 -1.44 -0.69
N HIS A 106 -14.11 -2.07 -0.21
CA HIS A 106 -13.01 -1.35 0.43
C HIS A 106 -12.23 -0.51 -0.58
N LEU A 107 -11.90 -1.06 -1.75
CA LEU A 107 -11.20 -0.33 -2.81
C LEU A 107 -11.98 0.89 -3.30
N LEU A 108 -13.30 0.78 -3.46
CA LEU A 108 -14.18 1.90 -3.82
C LEU A 108 -14.20 3.05 -2.79
N LYS A 109 -13.74 2.82 -1.55
CA LYS A 109 -13.65 3.88 -0.53
C LYS A 109 -12.34 4.67 -0.61
N ILE A 110 -11.27 4.03 -1.09
CA ILE A 110 -9.90 4.58 -1.03
C ILE A 110 -9.38 5.02 -2.39
N LEU A 111 -10.02 4.58 -3.48
CA LEU A 111 -9.69 4.97 -4.83
C LEU A 111 -10.61 6.11 -5.30
N PRO A 112 -10.09 7.04 -6.12
CA PRO A 112 -10.85 8.17 -6.66
C PRO A 112 -12.02 7.74 -7.57
#